data_AF-A0A2A2L1X4-F1
#
_entry.id   AF-A0A2A2L1X4-F1
#
_cell.length_a   1.000
_cell.length_b   1.000
_cell.length_c   1.000
_cell.angle_alpha   90.00
_cell.angle_beta   90.00
_cell.angle_gamma   90.00
#
_symmetry.space_group_name_H-M   'P 1'
#
loop_
_entity.id
_entity.type
_entity.pdbx_description
1 polymer ?
#
loop_
_entity_poly.entity_id
_entity_poly.type
_entity_poly.pdbx_seq_one_letter_code
_entity_poly.pdbx_strand_id
1 'polypeptide(L)'
;MQPLSSLLHRIGKVPLEECYAVRIVKGRSVIHRTFMIDSADIVSCLLQLHRKHIRHGEITAQNVLINSELRARLCMPRELRIVDKRELADDIRQLGILVHCLVYSREPQYDDVRGID
;
A
#
# COMPACT_ATOMS: atom_id res chain seq x y z
N MET A 1 -26.20 11.17 4.74
CA MET A 1 -24.98 10.35 4.56
C MET A 1 -23.83 11.26 4.16
N GLN A 2 -22.67 11.17 4.82
CA GLN A 2 -21.47 11.89 4.34
C GLN A 2 -20.95 11.20 3.07
N PRO A 3 -20.57 11.95 2.01
CA PRO A 3 -20.02 11.35 0.81
C PRO A 3 -18.68 10.67 1.13
N LEU A 4 -18.44 9.49 0.56
CA LEU A 4 -17.20 8.72 0.77
C LEU A 4 -15.95 9.58 0.54
N SER A 5 -16.00 10.52 -0.41
CA SER A 5 -14.94 11.50 -0.69
C SER A 5 -14.46 12.28 0.56
N SER A 6 -15.38 12.71 1.43
CA SER A 6 -15.06 13.46 2.65
C SER A 6 -14.41 12.61 3.75
N LEU A 7 -14.62 11.28 3.70
CA LEU A 7 -13.92 10.33 4.56
C LEU A 7 -12.49 10.11 4.07
N LEU A 8 -12.27 10.15 2.75
CA LEU A 8 -10.98 9.84 2.12
C LEU A 8 -9.91 10.89 2.30
N HIS A 9 -10.27 12.17 2.39
CA HIS A 9 -9.32 13.23 2.71
C HIS A 9 -8.59 12.99 4.04
N ARG A 10 -9.18 12.22 4.95
CA ARG A 10 -8.64 11.87 6.27
C ARG A 10 -7.94 10.50 6.32
N ILE A 11 -7.88 9.77 5.20
CA ILE A 11 -7.25 8.45 5.13
C ILE A 11 -5.80 8.56 4.68
N GLY A 12 -4.89 8.05 5.51
CA GLY A 12 -3.45 8.20 5.33
C GLY A 12 -2.91 9.46 6.01
N LYS A 13 -1.72 9.38 6.62
CA LYS A 13 -1.13 10.46 7.43
C LYS A 13 -0.36 11.49 6.60
N VAL A 14 0.01 11.17 5.36
CA VAL A 14 0.90 11.97 4.52
C VAL A 14 0.07 12.77 3.52
N PRO A 15 0.20 14.11 3.42
CA PRO A 15 -0.52 14.90 2.41
C PRO A 15 -0.21 14.46 0.97
N LEU A 16 -1.22 14.36 0.11
CA LEU A 16 -1.06 13.91 -1.28
C LEU A 16 -0.16 14.84 -2.09
N GLU A 17 -0.20 16.12 -1.78
CA GLU A 17 0.59 17.19 -2.42
C GLU A 17 2.09 17.14 -2.11
N GLU A 18 2.50 16.40 -1.08
CA GLU A 18 3.89 16.16 -0.72
C GLU A 18 4.44 14.85 -1.30
N CYS A 19 3.60 14.11 -2.03
CA CYS A 19 3.85 12.74 -2.43
C CYS A 19 4.24 12.61 -3.92
N TYR A 20 5.16 11.69 -4.21
CA TYR A 20 5.63 11.32 -5.55
C TYR A 20 5.47 9.82 -5.79
N ALA A 21 5.24 9.41 -7.04
CA ALA A 21 5.01 8.01 -7.38
C ALA A 21 6.30 7.16 -7.30
N VAL A 22 6.20 5.98 -6.68
CA VAL A 22 7.30 5.02 -6.63
C VAL A 22 7.39 4.28 -7.96
N ARG A 23 8.53 4.40 -8.66
CA ARG A 23 8.88 3.53 -9.80
C ARG A 23 9.84 2.43 -9.35
N ILE A 24 9.34 1.19 -9.26
CA ILE A 24 10.21 0.01 -9.12
C ILE A 24 10.83 -0.29 -10.49
N VAL A 25 12.12 0.04 -10.65
CA VAL A 25 12.88 -0.29 -11.86
C VAL A 25 13.60 -1.62 -11.63
N LYS A 26 13.31 -2.62 -12.48
CA LYS A 26 13.93 -3.96 -12.42
C LYS A 26 15.45 -3.83 -12.33
N GLY A 27 16.03 -4.34 -11.26
CA GLY A 27 17.48 -4.46 -11.07
C GLY A 27 18.13 -3.40 -10.18
N ARG A 28 17.55 -2.20 -10.04
CA ARG A 28 17.97 -1.16 -9.07
C ARG A 28 16.81 -0.16 -8.90
N SER A 29 15.94 -0.36 -7.92
CA SER A 29 15.16 0.78 -7.44
C SER A 29 16.16 1.82 -6.90
N VAL A 30 16.11 3.05 -7.39
CA VAL A 30 16.98 4.14 -6.90
C VAL A 30 16.75 4.41 -5.40
N ILE A 31 15.64 3.91 -4.85
CA ILE A 31 15.29 3.97 -3.42
C ILE A 31 15.92 2.79 -2.64
N HIS A 32 16.40 1.74 -3.33
CA HIS A 32 16.71 0.42 -2.75
C HIS A 32 18.02 0.30 -1.97
N ARG A 33 18.87 1.34 -1.93
CA ARG A 33 20.15 1.25 -1.20
C ARG A 33 20.23 2.10 0.05
N THR A 34 19.25 2.96 0.31
CA THR A 34 19.40 3.92 1.42
C THR A 34 18.15 4.05 2.27
N PHE A 35 16.97 3.68 1.76
CA PHE A 35 15.73 3.99 2.46
C PHE A 35 14.74 2.83 2.38
N MET A 36 14.63 2.06 3.46
CA MET A 36 13.48 1.18 3.66
C MET A 36 12.24 2.07 3.74
N ILE A 37 11.34 1.95 2.77
CA ILE A 37 10.03 2.60 2.85
C ILE A 37 9.31 2.01 4.06
N ASP A 38 8.91 2.86 5.01
CA ASP A 38 8.17 2.42 6.18
C ASP A 38 6.76 1.98 5.76
N SER A 39 6.55 0.67 5.75
CA SER A 39 5.25 0.07 5.43
C SER A 39 4.18 0.36 6.49
N ALA A 40 4.53 0.90 7.65
CA ALA A 40 3.59 1.22 8.73
C ALA A 40 2.50 2.22 8.29
N ASP A 41 2.82 3.18 7.43
CA ASP A 41 1.83 4.12 6.92
C ASP A 41 0.80 3.45 6.00
N ILE A 42 1.25 2.49 5.18
CA ILE A 42 0.39 1.69 4.29
C ILE A 42 -0.54 0.82 5.14
N VAL A 43 -0.01 0.15 6.16
CA VAL A 43 -0.78 -0.64 7.11
C VAL A 43 -1.79 0.24 7.86
N SER A 44 -1.39 1.44 8.29
CA SER A 44 -2.26 2.39 8.97
C SER A 44 -3.43 2.84 8.07
N CYS A 45 -3.13 3.12 6.80
CA CYS A 45 -4.13 3.46 5.78
C CYS A 45 -5.16 2.33 5.60
N LEU A 46 -4.69 1.09 5.44
CA LEU A 46 -5.56 -0.08 5.28
C LEU A 46 -6.42 -0.34 6.52
N LEU A 47 -5.85 -0.19 7.72
CA LEU A 47 -6.60 -0.32 8.96
C LEU A 47 -7.76 0.69 9.05
N GLN A 48 -7.55 1.93 8.60
CA GLN A 48 -8.59 2.95 8.59
C GLN A 48 -9.74 2.62 7.61
N LEU A 49 -9.42 2.04 6.45
CA LEU A 49 -10.40 1.56 5.47
C LEU A 49 -11.17 0.34 6.02
N HIS A 50 -10.46 -0.66 6.52
CA HIS A 50 -11.03 -1.92 7.00
C HIS A 50 -11.93 -1.73 8.22
N ARG A 51 -11.63 -0.79 9.12
CA ARG A 51 -12.53 -0.38 10.22
C ARG A 51 -13.88 0.15 9.75
N LYS A 52 -13.96 0.63 8.51
CA LYS A 52 -15.17 1.13 7.87
C LYS A 52 -15.77 0.13 6.89
N HIS A 53 -15.27 -1.10 6.88
CA HIS A 53 -15.65 -2.14 5.92
C HIS A 53 -15.37 -1.76 4.46
N ILE A 54 -14.40 -0.89 4.20
CA ILE A 54 -14.05 -0.46 2.85
C ILE A 54 -12.87 -1.29 2.36
N ARG A 55 -13.02 -1.90 1.18
CA ARG A 55 -11.93 -2.56 0.45
C ARG A 55 -11.18 -1.55 -0.41
N HIS A 56 -9.86 -1.61 -0.37
CA HIS A 56 -9.00 -0.86 -1.28
C HIS A 56 -8.95 -1.50 -2.68
N GLY A 57 -8.75 -2.81 -2.76
CA GLY A 57 -8.81 -3.59 -4.00
C GLY A 57 -7.62 -3.45 -4.95
N GLU A 58 -6.87 -2.35 -4.88
CA GLU A 58 -5.73 -2.07 -5.78
C GLU A 58 -4.44 -1.72 -5.01
N ILE A 59 -3.98 -2.58 -4.11
CA ILE A 59 -2.73 -2.40 -3.35
C ILE A 59 -1.57 -2.94 -4.18
N THR A 60 -0.94 -2.04 -4.93
CA THR A 60 0.21 -2.34 -5.78
C THR A 60 1.29 -1.28 -5.60
N ALA A 61 2.52 -1.58 -6.01
CA ALA A 61 3.63 -0.62 -5.91
C ALA A 61 3.37 0.67 -6.72
N GLN A 62 2.62 0.58 -7.82
CA GLN A 62 2.25 1.75 -8.64
C GLN A 62 1.29 2.69 -7.93
N ASN A 63 0.52 2.14 -6.98
CA ASN A 63 -0.42 2.88 -6.14
C ASN A 63 0.19 3.31 -4.81
N VAL A 64 1.50 3.16 -4.62
CA VAL A 64 2.23 3.73 -3.48
C VAL A 64 2.90 5.02 -3.89
N LEU A 65 2.58 6.08 -3.15
CA LEU A 65 3.30 7.33 -3.19
C LEU A 65 4.18 7.47 -1.96
N ILE A 66 5.27 8.20 -2.09
CA ILE A 66 6.19 8.53 -1.00
C ILE A 66 6.45 10.03 -0.96
N ASN A 67 6.61 10.62 0.22
CA ASN A 67 7.09 12.00 0.33
C ASN A 67 8.61 12.07 0.48
N SER A 68 9.15 13.29 0.61
CA SER A 68 10.57 13.56 0.85
C SER A 68 11.11 12.99 2.16
N GLU A 69 10.23 12.71 3.13
CA GLU A 69 10.53 12.05 4.40
C GLU A 69 10.41 10.51 4.35
N LEU A 70 10.19 9.94 3.16
CA LEU A 70 10.04 8.49 2.92
C LEU A 70 8.82 7.87 3.57
N ARG A 71 7.84 8.70 3.95
CA ARG A 71 6.54 8.28 4.46
C ARG A 71 5.67 7.86 3.29
N ALA A 72 5.00 6.73 3.43
CA ALA A 72 4.22 6.13 2.35
C ALA A 72 2.75 6.50 2.43
N ARG A 73 2.09 6.61 1.27
CA ARG A 73 0.65 6.72 1.15
C ARG A 73 0.14 5.84 0.02
N LEU A 74 -1.01 5.23 0.24
CA LEU A 74 -1.70 4.48 -0.79
C LEU A 74 -2.64 5.43 -1.57
N CYS A 75 -2.53 5.42 -2.89
CA CYS A 75 -3.47 6.09 -3.78
C CYS A 75 -4.83 5.41 -3.68
N MET A 76 -5.88 6.18 -3.41
CA MET A 76 -7.23 5.63 -3.39
C MET A 76 -7.65 5.17 -4.79
N PRO A 77 -8.30 4.00 -4.93
CA PRO A 77 -8.86 3.54 -6.19
C PRO A 77 -9.98 4.47 -6.65
N ARG A 78 -10.28 4.43 -7.95
CA ARG A 78 -11.39 5.21 -8.53
C ARG A 78 -12.74 4.82 -7.94
N GLU A 79 -12.90 3.57 -7.55
CA GLU A 79 -14.11 3.03 -6.93
C GLU A 79 -13.78 2.36 -5.61
N LEU A 80 -14.32 2.90 -4.52
CA LEU A 80 -14.26 2.28 -3.21
C LEU A 80 -15.55 1.54 -2.93
N ARG A 81 -15.42 0.32 -2.39
CA ARG A 81 -16.55 -0.56 -2.13
C ARG A 81 -16.60 -0.89 -0.65
N ILE A 82 -17.79 -0.74 -0.07
CA ILE A 82 -18.10 -1.32 1.23
C ILE A 82 -18.34 -2.82 1.00
N VAL A 83 -17.66 -3.66 1.74
CA VAL A 83 -17.62 -5.11 1.54
C VAL A 83 -17.71 -5.87 2.86
N ASP A 84 -17.97 -7.17 2.77
CA ASP A 84 -17.89 -8.04 3.94
C ASP A 84 -16.46 -8.31 4.38
N LYS A 85 -16.28 -8.72 5.64
CA LYS A 85 -14.95 -9.01 6.23
C LYS A 85 -14.11 -10.00 5.42
N ARG A 86 -14.75 -10.95 4.73
CA ARG A 86 -14.06 -11.97 3.91
C ARG A 86 -13.35 -11.35 2.70
N GLU A 87 -13.92 -10.29 2.14
CA GLU A 87 -13.36 -9.61 0.97
C GLU A 87 -12.19 -8.69 1.33
N LEU A 88 -12.09 -8.26 2.60
CA LEU A 88 -10.94 -7.50 3.11
C LEU A 88 -9.65 -8.34 3.16
N ALA A 89 -9.75 -9.68 3.15
CA ALA A 89 -8.59 -10.56 3.17
C ALA A 89 -7.73 -10.42 1.90
N ASP A 90 -8.34 -10.07 0.76
CA ASP A 90 -7.59 -9.83 -0.47
C ASP A 90 -6.67 -8.61 -0.34
N ASP A 91 -7.10 -7.55 0.36
CA ASP A 91 -6.25 -6.40 0.63
C ASP A 91 -5.01 -6.79 1.46
N ILE A 92 -5.18 -7.67 2.45
CA ILE A 92 -4.07 -8.17 3.28
C ILE A 92 -3.10 -9.01 2.45
N ARG A 93 -3.62 -9.85 1.54
CA ARG A 93 -2.80 -10.63 0.61
C ARG A 93 -1.98 -9.71 -0.31
N GLN A 94 -2.62 -8.70 -0.90
CA GLN A 94 -1.95 -7.73 -1.78
C GLN A 94 -0.89 -6.91 -1.02
N LEU A 95 -1.16 -6.53 0.23
CA LEU A 95 -0.19 -5.89 1.12
C LEU A 95 1.07 -6.75 1.31
N GLY A 96 0.92 -8.06 1.55
CA GLY A 96 2.06 -8.98 1.69
C GLY A 96 2.94 -9.00 0.43
N ILE A 97 2.32 -9.07 -0.75
CA ILE A 97 3.02 -9.01 -2.04
C ILE A 97 3.75 -7.67 -2.20
N LEU A 98 3.09 -6.56 -1.87
CA LEU A 98 3.68 -5.23 -1.95
C LEU A 98 4.92 -5.12 -1.04
N VAL A 99 4.81 -5.52 0.23
CA VAL A 99 5.94 -5.48 1.17
C VAL A 99 7.11 -6.32 0.64
N HIS A 100 6.84 -7.52 0.11
CA HIS A 100 7.88 -8.33 -0.53
C HIS A 100 8.54 -7.58 -1.70
N CYS A 101 7.76 -6.99 -2.59
CA CYS A 101 8.29 -6.22 -3.72
C CYS A 101 9.14 -5.02 -3.27
N LEU A 102 8.74 -4.34 -2.18
CA LEU A 102 9.48 -3.20 -1.63
C LEU A 102 10.82 -3.64 -1.00
N VAL A 103 10.87 -4.81 -0.37
CA VAL A 103 12.06 -5.34 0.30
C VAL A 103 13.04 -5.99 -0.70
N TYR A 104 12.53 -6.75 -1.66
CA TYR A 104 13.35 -7.59 -2.54
C TYR A 104 13.46 -7.08 -3.98
N SER A 105 12.78 -5.99 -4.35
CA SER A 105 12.69 -5.47 -5.73
C SER A 105 12.21 -6.50 -6.76
N ARG A 106 11.46 -7.51 -6.32
CA ARG A 106 10.89 -8.54 -7.18
C ARG A 106 9.60 -9.08 -6.60
N GLU A 107 8.78 -9.63 -7.48
CA GLU A 107 7.59 -10.36 -7.08
C GLU A 107 7.96 -11.61 -6.27
N PRO A 108 7.13 -11.99 -5.29
CA PRO A 108 7.31 -13.23 -4.56
C PRO A 108 7.19 -14.42 -5.52
N GLN A 109 8.15 -15.33 -5.42
CA GLN A 109 8.15 -16.62 -6.09
C GLN A 109 7.73 -17.70 -5.09
N TYR A 110 7.26 -18.84 -5.60
CA TYR A 110 6.80 -19.95 -4.77
C TYR A 110 7.85 -20.41 -3.75
N ASP A 111 9.14 -20.35 -4.12
CA ASP A 111 10.24 -20.77 -3.25
C ASP A 111 10.55 -19.80 -2.10
N ASP A 112 10.11 -18.54 -2.19
CA ASP A 112 10.29 -17.56 -1.11
C ASP A 112 9.48 -17.91 0.14
N VAL A 113 8.42 -18.70 -0.02
CA VAL A 113 7.53 -19.14 1.07
C VAL A 113 8.09 -20.37 1.82
N ARG A 114 9.01 -21.12 1.19
CA ARG A 114 9.61 -22.34 1.76
C ARG A 114 10.95 -22.12 2.44
N GLY A 115 11.54 -20.93 2.33
CA GLY A 115 12.82 -20.60 2.96
C GLY A 115 12.72 -20.14 4.42
N ILE A 116 11.53 -20.22 5.03
CA ILE A 116 11.27 -19.87 6.43
C ILE A 116 11.04 -21.18 7.18
N ASP A 117 12.12 -21.91 7.44
CA ASP A 117 12.19 -22.95 8.48
C ASP A 117 12.88 -22.37 9.72
#